data_AF-H0EI14-F1
#
_entry.id   AF-H0EI14-F1
#
_cell.length_a   1.000
_cell.length_b   1.000
_cell.length_c   1.000
_cell.angle_alpha   90.00
_cell.angle_beta   90.00
_cell.angle_gamma   90.00
#
_symmetry.space_group_name_H-M   'P 1'
#
loop_
_entity.id
_entity.type
_entity.pdbx_description
1 polymer ?
#
loop_
_entity_poly.entity_id
_entity_poly.type
_entity_poly.pdbx_seq_one_letter_code
_entity_poly.pdbx_strand_id
1 'polypeptide(L)'
;MLEAREACWGATGRMDRMEDIVNLPFIPARLISDFVANNEIPCEWKTLEGCHAYYDADMFAQALGLYQILQDADPELSGTVKVITQDSISPSLSDLRVPRAVGAAPLAMSYVFAGHDKVKNVYQDDYLIQRPSGGELMFGGGRQYATDGGVGCSDDSWTSRSAAKYLRNELNHALDLSPSSSEEVKTLREELSRALDPSSSSSKELKASFEWTGIMGFSRDGRPWVGAVPEELGGGKGLWICAGFTGHGMPNATGCAKAVVELMLGKEGEEVDLPSVHRVGRERVERARVGDEVREADLKGFFV
;
A
#
# COMPACT_ATOMS: atom_id res chain seq x y z
N MET A 1 3.86 14.06 16.26
CA MET A 1 2.43 14.28 15.96
C MET A 1 1.91 12.97 15.40
N LEU A 2 0.88 12.40 16.02
CA LEU A 2 0.25 11.15 15.55
C LEU A 2 -0.85 11.57 14.56
N GLU A 3 -0.78 11.11 13.32
CA GLU A 3 -1.59 11.62 12.20
C GLU A 3 -1.89 10.50 11.21
N ALA A 4 -3.17 10.10 11.05
CA ALA A 4 -3.82 9.94 9.74
C ALA A 4 -5.30 9.54 9.88
N ARG A 5 -6.05 9.70 8.79
CA ARG A 5 -7.24 8.90 8.49
C ARG A 5 -7.20 8.38 7.05
N GLU A 6 -7.72 7.18 6.86
CA GLU A 6 -8.27 6.73 5.57
C GLU A 6 -9.68 6.21 5.79
N ALA A 7 -10.57 6.37 4.80
CA ALA A 7 -11.67 5.42 4.63
C ALA A 7 -11.06 4.17 3.99
N CYS A 8 -11.31 3.01 4.58
CA CYS A 8 -10.66 1.76 4.27
C CYS A 8 -11.74 0.69 4.15
N TRP A 9 -11.66 -0.18 3.15
CA TRP A 9 -12.33 -1.48 3.16
C TRP A 9 -11.34 -2.65 3.35
N GLY A 10 -10.14 -2.40 3.85
CA GLY A 10 -9.17 -3.43 4.20
C GLY A 10 -7.83 -2.86 4.59
N ALA A 11 -7.43 -2.84 5.86
CA ALA A 11 -6.09 -2.34 6.19
C ALA A 11 -5.05 -3.37 5.71
N THR A 12 -4.38 -3.11 4.59
CA THR A 12 -3.37 -4.04 4.04
C THR A 12 -2.22 -3.34 3.30
N GLY A 13 -1.01 -3.64 3.75
CA GLY A 13 0.26 -3.72 3.00
C GLY A 13 0.46 -2.89 1.75
N ARG A 14 0.67 -1.58 1.88
CA ARG A 14 1.44 -0.85 0.85
C ARG A 14 2.90 -1.33 0.88
N MET A 15 3.33 -1.99 -0.20
CA MET A 15 4.73 -2.26 -0.58
C MET A 15 4.98 -1.54 -1.92
N ASP A 16 4.99 -0.21 -1.90
CA ASP A 16 4.94 0.70 -3.05
C ASP A 16 6.27 1.42 -3.31
N ARG A 17 7.20 1.47 -2.34
CA ARG A 17 8.55 1.97 -2.60
C ARG A 17 9.45 0.85 -3.10
N MET A 18 9.82 0.89 -4.38
CA MET A 18 10.92 0.04 -4.88
C MET A 18 12.24 0.32 -4.13
N GLU A 19 12.42 1.52 -3.60
CA GLU A 19 13.52 1.87 -2.69
C GLU A 19 13.48 1.08 -1.37
N ASP A 20 12.27 0.75 -0.89
CA ASP A 20 12.05 -0.11 0.26
C ASP A 20 12.11 -1.58 -0.13
N ILE A 21 11.77 -1.96 -1.37
CA ILE A 21 12.04 -3.31 -1.92
C ILE A 21 13.56 -3.59 -1.94
N VAL A 22 14.38 -2.57 -2.20
CA VAL A 22 15.86 -2.68 -2.24
C VAL A 22 16.51 -2.59 -0.85
N ASN A 23 15.86 -1.97 0.15
CA ASN A 23 16.47 -1.72 1.47
C ASN A 23 15.78 -2.40 2.66
N LEU A 24 14.57 -2.90 2.48
CA LEU A 24 13.83 -3.69 3.46
C LEU A 24 13.42 -4.97 2.74
N PRO A 25 14.14 -6.06 3.02
CA PRO A 25 13.94 -7.27 2.26
C PRO A 25 12.49 -7.72 2.45
N PHE A 26 11.97 -8.48 1.50
CA PHE A 26 10.72 -9.24 1.58
C PHE A 26 10.56 -10.14 2.85
N ILE A 27 11.52 -10.06 3.77
CA ILE A 27 11.58 -10.66 5.10
C ILE A 27 10.28 -10.51 5.89
N PRO A 28 9.51 -9.41 5.93
CA PRO A 28 8.34 -9.35 6.81
C PRO A 28 7.27 -10.39 6.50
N ALA A 29 6.91 -10.57 5.22
CA ALA A 29 5.88 -11.53 4.84
C ALA A 29 6.36 -12.97 5.07
N ARG A 30 7.60 -13.27 4.70
CA ARG A 30 8.21 -14.59 4.92
C ARG A 30 8.44 -14.87 6.40
N LEU A 31 8.90 -13.89 7.18
CA LEU A 31 9.08 -13.95 8.63
C LEU A 31 7.76 -14.27 9.32
N ILE A 32 6.66 -13.59 8.95
CA ILE A 32 5.35 -13.87 9.53
C ILE A 32 4.85 -15.24 9.09
N SER A 33 4.96 -15.60 7.81
CA SER A 33 4.56 -16.91 7.29
C SER A 33 5.31 -18.05 7.97
N ASP A 34 6.65 -17.94 8.05
CA ASP A 34 7.52 -18.91 8.70
C ASP A 34 7.24 -18.96 10.20
N PHE A 35 7.00 -17.83 10.85
CA PHE A 35 6.62 -17.79 12.26
C PHE A 35 5.29 -18.49 12.52
N VAL A 36 4.27 -18.23 11.70
CA VAL A 36 2.98 -18.91 11.77
C VAL A 36 3.14 -20.41 11.60
N ALA A 37 3.88 -20.83 10.57
CA ALA A 37 4.10 -22.25 10.27
C ALA A 37 4.90 -22.95 11.38
N ASN A 38 6.01 -22.36 11.82
CA ASN A 38 6.92 -22.95 12.81
C ASN A 38 6.32 -23.03 14.22
N ASN A 39 5.36 -22.15 14.54
CA ASN A 39 4.72 -22.11 15.86
C ASN A 39 3.27 -22.62 15.84
N GLU A 40 2.82 -23.18 14.71
CA GLU A 40 1.45 -23.70 14.54
C GLU A 40 0.37 -22.69 14.98
N ILE A 41 0.60 -21.40 14.66
CA ILE A 41 -0.30 -20.33 15.09
C ILE A 41 -1.67 -20.53 14.43
N PRO A 42 -2.76 -20.65 15.21
CA PRO A 42 -4.09 -20.86 14.65
C PRO A 42 -4.56 -19.60 13.93
N CYS A 43 -4.37 -19.55 12.61
CA CYS A 43 -4.81 -18.45 11.75
C CYS A 43 -5.14 -18.96 10.34
N GLU A 44 -5.85 -18.12 9.57
CA GLU A 44 -6.26 -18.42 8.19
C GLU A 44 -5.22 -17.92 7.16
N TRP A 45 -3.93 -18.01 7.48
CA TRP A 45 -2.87 -17.48 6.60
C TRP A 45 -2.97 -18.08 5.20
N LYS A 46 -3.00 -17.21 4.19
CA LYS A 46 -2.95 -17.58 2.78
C LYS A 46 -2.08 -16.58 2.03
N THR A 47 -1.07 -17.11 1.34
CA THR A 47 -0.27 -16.33 0.40
C THR A 47 -1.10 -16.11 -0.87
N LEU A 48 -1.19 -14.85 -1.30
CA LEU A 48 -1.85 -14.46 -2.53
C LEU A 48 -0.82 -13.85 -3.49
N GLU A 49 -1.05 -14.05 -4.78
CA GLU A 49 -0.34 -13.33 -5.83
C GLU A 49 -1.04 -11.98 -6.06
N GLY A 50 -0.26 -10.92 -6.16
CA GLY A 50 -0.74 -9.56 -6.44
C GLY A 50 -0.30 -9.09 -7.82
N CYS A 51 -0.73 -7.90 -8.20
CA CYS A 51 -0.40 -7.33 -9.51
C CYS A 51 -0.33 -5.81 -9.41
N HIS A 52 0.83 -5.23 -9.68
CA HIS A 52 0.95 -3.77 -9.81
C HIS A 52 0.59 -3.36 -11.23
N ALA A 53 -0.53 -2.65 -11.42
CA ALA A 53 -0.98 -2.22 -12.74
C ALA A 53 -0.63 -0.75 -13.00
N TYR A 54 -0.08 -0.48 -14.18
CA TYR A 54 0.27 0.87 -14.61
C TYR A 54 -0.70 1.31 -15.70
N TYR A 55 -1.37 2.44 -15.52
CA TYR A 55 -2.28 3.01 -16.53
C TYR A 55 -1.66 4.20 -17.27
N ASP A 56 -0.46 4.61 -16.88
CA ASP A 56 0.34 5.66 -17.51
C ASP A 56 1.69 5.11 -18.01
N ALA A 57 2.04 5.48 -19.23
CA ALA A 57 3.23 4.97 -19.92
C ALA A 57 4.54 5.47 -19.32
N ASP A 58 4.59 6.73 -18.87
CA ASP A 58 5.80 7.32 -18.30
C ASP A 58 6.10 6.69 -16.93
N MET A 59 5.06 6.45 -16.14
CA MET A 59 5.18 5.73 -14.86
C MET A 59 5.59 4.28 -15.06
N PHE A 60 5.04 3.59 -16.05
CA PHE A 60 5.45 2.22 -16.36
C PHE A 60 6.92 2.17 -16.78
N ALA A 61 7.38 3.12 -17.61
CA ALA A 61 8.78 3.21 -18.01
C ALA A 61 9.72 3.45 -16.80
N GLN A 62 9.31 4.30 -15.85
CA GLN A 62 10.06 4.50 -14.60
C GLN A 62 10.14 3.22 -13.77
N ALA A 63 9.02 2.51 -13.62
CA ALA A 63 8.99 1.23 -12.90
C ALA A 63 9.87 0.17 -13.55
N LEU A 64 9.91 0.10 -14.88
CA LEU A 64 10.83 -0.78 -15.61
C LEU A 64 12.30 -0.41 -15.35
N GLY A 65 12.62 0.89 -15.31
CA GLY A 65 13.96 1.36 -14.94
C GLY A 65 14.36 0.94 -13.53
N LEU A 66 13.45 1.07 -12.56
CA LEU A 66 13.66 0.62 -11.18
C LEU A 66 13.78 -0.91 -11.09
N TYR A 67 13.01 -1.65 -11.88
CA TYR A 67 13.10 -3.11 -11.96
C TYR A 67 14.45 -3.56 -12.49
N GLN A 68 15.02 -2.86 -13.48
CA GLN A 68 16.36 -3.14 -13.97
C GLN A 68 17.42 -2.96 -12.88
N ILE A 69 17.29 -1.91 -12.06
CA ILE A 69 18.19 -1.68 -10.91
C ILE A 69 18.04 -2.80 -9.88
N LEU A 70 16.79 -3.25 -9.61
CA LEU A 70 16.52 -4.35 -8.70
C LEU A 70 17.13 -5.66 -9.18
N GLN A 71 17.11 -5.94 -10.49
CA GLN A 71 17.74 -7.13 -11.06
C GLN A 71 19.25 -7.20 -10.76
N ASP A 72 19.93 -6.05 -10.78
CA ASP A 72 21.35 -5.96 -10.46
C ASP A 72 21.62 -6.05 -8.95
N ALA A 73 20.74 -5.46 -8.13
CA ALA A 73 20.90 -5.37 -6.68
C ALA A 73 20.49 -6.66 -5.94
N ASP A 74 19.38 -7.28 -6.35
CA ASP A 74 18.82 -8.48 -5.73
C ASP A 74 18.17 -9.40 -6.78
N PRO A 75 18.97 -10.30 -7.39
CA PRO A 75 18.48 -11.26 -8.38
C PRO A 75 17.43 -12.26 -7.84
N GLU A 76 17.51 -12.61 -6.55
CA GLU A 76 16.54 -13.52 -5.92
C GLU A 76 15.17 -12.85 -5.87
N LEU A 77 15.15 -11.60 -5.41
CA LEU A 77 13.92 -10.83 -5.30
C LEU A 77 13.33 -10.47 -6.65
N SER A 78 14.14 -9.99 -7.59
CA SER A 78 13.67 -9.67 -8.94
C SER A 78 13.08 -10.86 -9.70
N GLY A 79 13.52 -12.09 -9.39
CA GLY A 79 12.97 -13.33 -9.94
C GLY A 79 11.56 -13.65 -9.48
N THR A 80 11.07 -13.00 -8.42
CA THR A 80 9.68 -13.13 -7.93
C THR A 80 8.69 -12.20 -8.63
N VAL A 81 9.19 -11.29 -9.47
CA VAL A 81 8.41 -10.30 -10.23
C VAL A 81 8.36 -10.73 -11.69
N LYS A 82 7.16 -10.84 -12.25
CA LYS A 82 6.98 -11.01 -13.70
C LYS A 82 6.57 -9.66 -14.28
N VAL A 83 7.12 -9.23 -15.41
CA VAL A 83 6.66 -8.04 -16.14
C VAL A 83 5.73 -8.49 -17.26
N ILE A 84 4.55 -7.88 -17.34
CA ILE A 84 3.49 -8.13 -18.32
C ILE A 84 3.23 -6.83 -19.08
N THR A 85 3.24 -6.91 -20.40
CA THR A 85 3.02 -5.78 -21.32
C THR A 85 1.80 -6.06 -22.20
N GLN A 86 1.43 -5.10 -23.07
CA GLN A 86 0.36 -5.29 -24.05
C GLN A 86 0.62 -6.45 -25.02
N ASP A 87 1.88 -6.80 -25.26
CA ASP A 87 2.27 -7.92 -26.14
C ASP A 87 2.29 -9.28 -25.41
N SER A 88 2.06 -9.31 -24.10
CA SER A 88 2.09 -10.53 -23.30
C SER A 88 0.82 -11.36 -23.52
N ILE A 89 1.00 -12.65 -23.79
CA ILE A 89 -0.09 -13.58 -24.15
C ILE A 89 -0.53 -14.46 -22.98
N SER A 90 0.39 -14.81 -22.05
CA SER A 90 0.04 -15.69 -20.91
C SER A 90 0.92 -15.43 -19.66
N PRO A 91 0.36 -14.78 -18.61
CA PRO A 91 -0.93 -14.08 -18.62
C PRO A 91 -0.86 -12.81 -19.49
N SER A 92 -1.97 -12.46 -20.10
CA SER A 92 -2.22 -11.14 -20.69
C SER A 92 -2.75 -10.16 -19.64
N LEU A 93 -2.82 -8.86 -19.96
CA LEU A 93 -3.42 -7.86 -19.07
C LEU A 93 -4.91 -8.13 -18.79
N SER A 94 -5.62 -8.72 -19.76
CA SER A 94 -7.01 -9.15 -19.58
C SER A 94 -7.13 -10.33 -18.63
N ASP A 95 -6.19 -11.28 -18.66
CA ASP A 95 -6.16 -12.40 -17.71
C ASP A 95 -5.96 -11.88 -16.27
N LEU A 96 -5.28 -10.75 -16.12
CA LEU A 96 -5.09 -10.04 -14.85
C LEU A 96 -6.24 -9.06 -14.51
N ARG A 97 -7.33 -9.04 -15.29
CA ARG A 97 -8.50 -8.15 -15.14
C ARG A 97 -8.20 -6.65 -15.21
N VAL A 98 -7.06 -6.27 -15.80
CA VAL A 98 -6.62 -4.88 -16.00
C VAL A 98 -6.41 -4.56 -17.48
N PRO A 99 -7.41 -4.78 -18.35
CA PRO A 99 -7.24 -4.70 -19.81
C PRO A 99 -6.87 -3.30 -20.33
N ARG A 100 -7.05 -2.25 -19.51
CA ARG A 100 -6.73 -0.86 -19.86
C ARG A 100 -5.33 -0.42 -19.39
N ALA A 101 -4.62 -1.27 -18.67
CA ALA A 101 -3.25 -0.98 -18.24
C ALA A 101 -2.32 -0.92 -19.46
N VAL A 102 -1.26 -0.12 -19.36
CA VAL A 102 -0.15 -0.12 -20.34
C VAL A 102 0.87 -1.22 -20.01
N GLY A 103 0.90 -1.66 -18.76
CA GLY A 103 1.75 -2.73 -18.27
C GLY A 103 1.37 -3.14 -16.85
N ALA A 104 1.82 -4.30 -16.44
CA ALA A 104 1.58 -4.84 -15.12
C ALA A 104 2.78 -5.66 -14.61
N ALA A 105 2.96 -5.71 -13.31
CA ALA A 105 3.95 -6.55 -12.68
C ALA A 105 3.29 -7.48 -11.65
N PRO A 106 2.98 -8.75 -12.01
CA PRO A 106 2.63 -9.76 -11.04
C PRO A 106 3.72 -9.94 -9.99
N LEU A 107 3.29 -10.04 -8.74
CA LEU A 107 4.13 -10.19 -7.56
C LEU A 107 3.74 -11.48 -6.84
N ALA A 108 4.70 -12.40 -6.69
CA ALA A 108 4.45 -13.73 -6.11
C ALA A 108 3.97 -13.69 -4.65
N MET A 109 4.25 -12.61 -3.92
CA MET A 109 3.76 -12.38 -2.56
C MET A 109 3.32 -10.92 -2.41
N SER A 110 2.18 -10.59 -3.00
CA SER A 110 1.59 -9.26 -2.82
C SER A 110 0.09 -9.37 -2.67
N TYR A 111 -0.44 -8.43 -1.90
CA TYR A 111 -1.85 -8.31 -1.61
C TYR A 111 -2.41 -7.04 -2.25
N VAL A 112 -1.80 -6.49 -3.30
CA VAL A 112 -2.21 -5.15 -3.78
C VAL A 112 -2.30 -5.10 -5.30
N PHE A 113 -3.46 -4.65 -5.80
CA PHE A 113 -3.53 -3.93 -7.06
C PHE A 113 -3.39 -2.44 -6.81
N ALA A 114 -2.23 -1.87 -7.16
CA ALA A 114 -2.01 -0.44 -7.19
C ALA A 114 -2.21 0.05 -8.62
N GLY A 115 -2.91 1.19 -8.78
CA GLY A 115 -3.18 1.81 -10.06
C GLY A 115 -2.76 3.27 -10.05
N HIS A 116 -1.77 3.61 -10.85
CA HIS A 116 -1.34 5.00 -11.03
C HIS A 116 -1.99 5.62 -12.28
N ASP A 117 -2.45 6.86 -12.15
CA ASP A 117 -2.89 7.72 -13.25
C ASP A 117 -2.23 9.10 -13.15
N LYS A 118 -2.51 10.01 -14.10
CA LYS A 118 -1.91 11.36 -14.12
C LYS A 118 -2.30 12.26 -12.94
N VAL A 119 -3.26 11.85 -12.12
CA VAL A 119 -3.77 12.62 -10.97
C VAL A 119 -3.14 12.12 -9.67
N LYS A 120 -2.75 10.83 -9.61
CA LYS A 120 -2.14 10.19 -8.44
C LYS A 120 -0.61 10.21 -8.50
N ASN A 121 0.02 10.76 -7.46
CA ASN A 121 1.45 10.58 -7.25
C ASN A 121 1.72 9.26 -6.48
N VAL A 122 3.00 8.90 -6.33
CA VAL A 122 3.47 7.67 -5.65
C VAL A 122 3.09 7.56 -4.16
N TYR A 123 2.42 8.58 -3.59
CA TYR A 123 1.95 8.59 -2.21
C TYR A 123 0.42 8.49 -2.11
N GLN A 124 -0.30 8.44 -3.24
CA GLN A 124 -1.76 8.31 -3.35
C GLN A 124 -2.21 6.91 -3.75
N ASP A 125 -1.51 5.88 -3.28
CA ASP A 125 -1.77 4.53 -3.73
C ASP A 125 -3.04 3.97 -3.12
N ASP A 126 -4.01 3.71 -3.99
CA ASP A 126 -5.11 2.81 -3.67
C ASP A 126 -4.61 1.37 -3.74
N TYR A 127 -5.18 0.52 -2.90
CA TYR A 127 -4.89 -0.90 -2.87
C TYR A 127 -6.17 -1.71 -2.92
N LEU A 128 -6.09 -2.87 -3.55
CA LEU A 128 -7.18 -3.83 -3.67
C LEU A 128 -6.72 -5.23 -3.31
N ILE A 129 -7.52 -5.91 -2.49
CA ILE A 129 -7.40 -7.34 -2.17
C ILE A 129 -8.66 -8.07 -2.54
N GLN A 130 -8.51 -9.27 -3.07
CA GLN A 130 -9.59 -10.22 -3.12
C GLN A 130 -9.54 -11.16 -1.92
N ARG A 131 -10.66 -11.29 -1.20
CA ARG A 131 -10.79 -12.26 -0.11
C ARG A 131 -10.73 -13.69 -0.67
N PRO A 132 -10.06 -14.64 0.02
CA PRO A 132 -9.93 -16.02 -0.46
C PRO A 132 -11.26 -16.79 -0.58
N SER A 133 -12.33 -16.31 0.05
CA SER A 133 -13.67 -16.87 0.01
C SER A 133 -14.66 -15.76 -0.32
N GLY A 134 -15.80 -16.10 -0.92
CA GLY A 134 -16.91 -15.16 -1.16
C GLY A 134 -16.72 -14.19 -2.33
N GLY A 135 -15.49 -14.02 -2.83
CA GLY A 135 -15.20 -13.12 -3.94
C GLY A 135 -15.30 -11.65 -3.56
N GLU A 136 -15.38 -11.34 -2.26
CA GLU A 136 -15.37 -9.95 -1.80
C GLU A 136 -14.04 -9.26 -2.12
N LEU A 137 -14.15 -7.98 -2.46
CA LEU A 137 -13.03 -7.11 -2.70
C LEU A 137 -12.88 -6.13 -1.54
N MET A 138 -11.65 -5.99 -1.05
CA MET A 138 -11.24 -5.03 -0.03
C MET A 138 -10.45 -3.93 -0.71
N PHE A 139 -11.03 -2.74 -0.83
CA PHE A 139 -10.45 -1.61 -1.53
C PHE A 139 -10.19 -0.45 -0.56
N GLY A 140 -9.00 0.12 -0.55
CA GLY A 140 -8.68 1.24 0.33
C GLY A 140 -7.73 2.23 -0.32
N GLY A 141 -7.62 3.40 0.31
CA GLY A 141 -6.96 4.57 -0.24
C GLY A 141 -7.89 5.78 -0.20
N GLY A 142 -7.90 6.58 -1.27
CA GLY A 142 -8.76 7.76 -1.39
C GLY A 142 -8.51 8.87 -0.35
N ARG A 143 -7.31 8.89 0.25
CA ARG A 143 -6.92 9.87 1.28
C ARG A 143 -7.06 11.32 0.80
N GLN A 144 -6.70 11.60 -0.45
CA GLN A 144 -6.80 12.91 -1.10
C GLN A 144 -8.23 13.46 -1.15
N TYR A 145 -9.23 12.59 -1.02
CA TYR A 145 -10.63 13.00 -1.01
C TYR A 145 -11.15 13.30 0.39
N ALA A 146 -10.41 12.96 1.46
CA ALA A 146 -10.76 13.38 2.81
C ALA A 146 -10.45 14.88 3.01
N THR A 147 -11.23 15.55 3.86
CA THR A 147 -10.95 16.95 4.25
C THR A 147 -9.53 17.06 4.78
N ASP A 148 -8.73 17.95 4.20
CA ASP A 148 -7.30 18.15 4.50
C ASP A 148 -6.48 16.85 4.51
N GLY A 149 -6.84 15.85 3.69
CA GLY A 149 -6.16 14.55 3.67
C GLY A 149 -6.23 13.77 5.00
N GLY A 150 -7.12 14.18 5.92
CA GLY A 150 -7.21 13.62 7.27
C GLY A 150 -6.10 14.03 8.24
N VAL A 151 -5.26 15.02 7.89
CA VAL A 151 -4.14 15.48 8.72
C VAL A 151 -4.63 16.05 10.06
N GLY A 152 -3.93 15.71 11.14
CA GLY A 152 -4.25 16.16 12.51
C GLY A 152 -5.48 15.48 13.14
N CYS A 153 -6.01 14.43 12.52
CA CYS A 153 -7.23 13.78 12.95
C CYS A 153 -6.96 12.33 13.38
N SER A 154 -7.26 11.99 14.63
CA SER A 154 -6.99 10.67 15.23
C SER A 154 -8.24 9.95 15.77
N ASP A 155 -9.43 10.39 15.38
CA ASP A 155 -10.71 9.85 15.86
C ASP A 155 -11.36 8.94 14.79
N ASP A 156 -10.99 7.68 14.70
CA ASP A 156 -11.46 6.76 13.66
C ASP A 156 -12.93 6.26 13.80
N SER A 157 -13.76 6.97 14.57
CA SER A 157 -15.17 6.63 14.78
C SER A 157 -16.11 6.99 13.61
N TRP A 158 -15.61 7.66 12.56
CA TRP A 158 -16.42 8.11 11.42
C TRP A 158 -15.70 8.04 10.07
N THR A 159 -16.47 7.84 9.00
CA THR A 159 -15.99 7.74 7.61
C THR A 159 -16.16 9.05 6.81
N SER A 160 -15.15 9.38 6.00
CA SER A 160 -15.22 10.51 5.07
C SER A 160 -16.16 10.20 3.91
N ARG A 161 -17.21 11.02 3.72
CA ARG A 161 -18.21 10.80 2.67
C ARG A 161 -17.61 10.88 1.26
N SER A 162 -16.69 11.82 1.02
CA SER A 162 -16.03 12.03 -0.27
C SER A 162 -15.06 10.89 -0.59
N ALA A 163 -14.26 10.45 0.38
CA ALA A 163 -13.38 9.29 0.21
C ALA A 163 -14.18 7.99 0.01
N ALA A 164 -15.24 7.78 0.79
CA ALA A 164 -16.09 6.60 0.64
C ALA A 164 -16.80 6.58 -0.73
N LYS A 165 -17.29 7.74 -1.21
CA LYS A 165 -17.85 7.86 -2.57
C LYS A 165 -16.82 7.53 -3.64
N TYR A 166 -15.59 8.04 -3.49
CA TYR A 166 -14.51 7.70 -4.40
C TYR A 166 -14.27 6.19 -4.47
N LEU A 167 -14.08 5.54 -3.32
CA LEU A 167 -13.80 4.11 -3.23
C LEU A 167 -14.91 3.24 -3.85
N ARG A 168 -16.17 3.65 -3.73
CA ARG A 168 -17.30 2.94 -4.34
C ARG A 168 -17.40 3.11 -5.87
N ASN A 169 -16.66 4.04 -6.47
CA ASN A 169 -16.73 4.28 -7.91
C ASN A 169 -15.46 3.83 -8.65
N GLU A 170 -14.28 3.98 -8.06
CA GLU A 170 -13.00 3.82 -8.75
C GLU A 170 -12.81 2.45 -9.40
N LEU A 171 -13.23 1.37 -8.73
CA LEU A 171 -13.05 0.02 -9.24
C LEU A 171 -13.80 -0.25 -10.56
N ASN A 172 -14.90 0.47 -10.82
CA ASN A 172 -15.61 0.35 -12.10
C ASN A 172 -14.78 0.91 -13.27
N HIS A 173 -13.84 1.81 -12.98
CA HIS A 173 -12.89 2.28 -13.98
C HIS A 173 -11.72 1.30 -14.05
N ALA A 174 -11.14 0.92 -12.91
CA ALA A 174 -9.92 0.12 -12.88
C ALA A 174 -10.09 -1.31 -13.43
N LEU A 175 -11.19 -1.99 -13.10
CA LEU A 175 -11.38 -3.41 -13.40
C LEU A 175 -12.55 -3.66 -14.34
N ASP A 176 -12.44 -4.71 -15.16
CA ASP A 176 -13.63 -5.31 -15.79
C ASP A 176 -14.39 -6.14 -14.74
N LEU A 177 -15.39 -5.50 -14.12
CA LEU A 177 -16.32 -6.12 -13.17
C LEU A 177 -17.59 -6.67 -13.85
N SER A 178 -17.67 -6.63 -15.18
CA SER A 178 -18.83 -7.17 -15.88
C SER A 178 -18.93 -8.69 -15.65
N PRO A 179 -20.14 -9.24 -15.48
CA PRO A 179 -20.30 -10.68 -15.44
C PRO A 179 -19.71 -11.28 -16.71
N SER A 180 -18.99 -12.39 -16.59
CA SER A 180 -18.53 -13.17 -17.75
C SER A 180 -19.74 -13.55 -18.58
N SER A 181 -19.98 -12.80 -19.65
CA SER A 181 -21.09 -12.96 -20.58
C SER A 181 -20.53 -12.70 -21.96
N SER A 182 -21.13 -13.32 -22.99
CA SER A 182 -20.70 -13.10 -24.35
C SER A 182 -20.80 -11.62 -24.71
N GLU A 183 -19.94 -11.16 -25.60
CA GLU A 183 -19.85 -9.75 -26.00
C GLU A 183 -21.20 -9.21 -26.51
N GLU A 184 -22.00 -10.08 -27.11
CA GLU A 184 -23.39 -9.79 -27.52
C GLU A 184 -24.30 -9.47 -26.33
N VAL A 185 -24.18 -10.18 -25.21
CA VAL A 185 -24.99 -9.95 -23.99
C VAL A 185 -24.53 -8.69 -23.26
N LYS A 186 -23.24 -8.36 -23.29
CA LYS A 186 -22.72 -7.08 -22.76
C LYS A 186 -23.28 -5.90 -23.55
N THR A 187 -23.19 -5.96 -24.87
CA THR A 187 -23.67 -4.90 -25.79
C THR A 187 -25.17 -4.64 -25.62
N LEU A 188 -25.99 -5.70 -25.60
CA LEU A 188 -27.44 -5.57 -25.39
C LEU A 188 -27.80 -4.98 -24.03
N ARG A 189 -27.06 -5.30 -22.97
CA ARG A 189 -27.28 -4.72 -21.63
C ARG A 189 -26.96 -3.23 -21.59
N GLU A 190 -25.87 -2.81 -22.23
CA GLU A 190 -25.49 -1.40 -22.31
C GLU A 190 -26.47 -0.58 -23.14
N GLU A 191 -26.93 -1.11 -24.27
CA GLU A 191 -27.96 -0.47 -25.10
C GLU A 191 -29.28 -0.36 -24.35
N LEU A 192 -29.71 -1.42 -23.68
CA LEU A 192 -30.92 -1.40 -22.86
C LEU A 192 -30.82 -0.42 -21.69
N SER A 193 -29.66 -0.36 -21.02
CA SER A 193 -29.43 0.59 -19.92
C SER A 193 -29.49 2.05 -20.42
N ARG A 194 -28.86 2.36 -21.57
CA ARG A 194 -28.90 3.69 -22.20
C ARG A 194 -30.31 4.06 -22.66
N ALA A 195 -31.09 3.10 -23.15
CA ALA A 195 -32.47 3.33 -23.57
C ALA A 195 -33.42 3.58 -22.41
N LEU A 196 -33.20 2.92 -21.26
CA LEU A 196 -34.03 3.07 -20.07
C LEU A 196 -33.69 4.32 -19.24
N ASP A 197 -32.42 4.71 -19.19
CA ASP A 197 -31.99 5.94 -18.54
C ASP A 197 -30.85 6.61 -19.35
N PRO A 198 -31.20 7.57 -20.22
CA PRO A 198 -30.24 8.31 -21.04
C PRO A 198 -29.24 9.14 -20.22
N SER A 199 -29.53 9.39 -18.94
CA SER A 199 -28.66 10.13 -18.01
C SER A 199 -27.77 9.21 -17.16
N SER A 200 -27.98 7.89 -17.23
CA SER A 200 -27.14 6.93 -16.52
C SER A 200 -25.77 6.81 -17.19
N SER A 201 -24.76 7.46 -16.62
CA SER A 201 -23.37 7.12 -16.94
C SER A 201 -23.10 5.70 -16.46
N SER A 202 -22.48 4.89 -17.32
CA SER A 202 -22.46 3.42 -17.30
C SER A 202 -21.73 2.72 -16.14
N SER A 203 -21.46 3.37 -15.01
CA SER A 203 -20.98 2.68 -13.81
C SER A 203 -21.89 2.97 -12.63
N LYS A 204 -22.74 2.00 -12.26
CA LYS A 204 -23.45 2.06 -10.98
C LYS A 204 -22.41 2.08 -9.86
N GLU A 205 -22.52 3.05 -8.96
CA GLU A 205 -21.74 3.10 -7.72
C GLU A 205 -21.84 1.73 -7.03
N LEU A 206 -20.69 1.15 -6.69
CA LEU A 206 -20.62 -0.16 -6.04
C LEU A 206 -21.22 -0.06 -4.64
N LYS A 207 -21.92 -1.12 -4.22
CA LYS A 207 -22.48 -1.18 -2.87
C LYS A 207 -21.44 -1.73 -1.89
N ALA A 208 -21.19 -0.99 -0.82
CA ALA A 208 -20.43 -1.45 0.32
C ALA A 208 -21.12 -2.55 1.10
N SER A 209 -20.39 -3.64 1.36
CA SER A 209 -20.73 -4.57 2.44
C SER A 209 -20.36 -3.96 3.80
N PHE A 210 -19.22 -3.27 3.88
CA PHE A 210 -18.73 -2.61 5.10
C PHE A 210 -17.75 -1.48 4.75
N GLU A 211 -17.66 -0.44 5.58
CA GLU A 211 -16.71 0.66 5.44
C GLU A 211 -16.17 1.04 6.83
N TRP A 212 -14.88 1.36 6.94
CA TRP A 212 -14.31 1.85 8.19
C TRP A 212 -13.24 2.91 7.94
N THR A 213 -12.67 3.45 9.01
CA THR A 213 -11.46 4.26 8.92
C THR A 213 -10.32 3.71 9.75
N GLY A 214 -9.09 4.03 9.36
CA GLY A 214 -7.89 3.68 10.12
C GLY A 214 -6.98 4.87 10.35
N ILE A 215 -6.19 4.81 11.42
CA ILE A 215 -5.18 5.82 11.77
C ILE A 215 -3.82 5.35 11.28
N MET A 216 -3.07 6.24 10.64
CA MET A 216 -1.67 6.02 10.30
C MET A 216 -0.80 6.98 11.12
N GLY A 217 0.51 6.85 11.00
CA GLY A 217 1.44 7.74 11.65
C GLY A 217 2.58 8.04 10.69
N PHE A 218 2.71 9.30 10.31
CA PHE A 218 3.76 9.76 9.42
C PHE A 218 4.95 10.28 10.22
N SER A 219 6.13 9.89 9.79
CA SER A 219 7.37 10.52 10.25
C SER A 219 7.79 11.59 9.24
N ARG A 220 8.47 12.62 9.76
CA ARG A 220 8.93 13.76 8.97
C ARG A 220 9.92 13.37 7.87
N ASP A 221 10.69 12.31 8.10
CA ASP A 221 11.69 11.78 7.19
C ASP A 221 11.18 10.57 6.38
N GLY A 222 9.88 10.26 6.45
CA GLY A 222 9.25 9.19 5.69
C GLY A 222 9.65 7.77 6.11
N ARG A 223 10.41 7.61 7.20
CA ARG A 223 10.96 6.32 7.66
C ARG A 223 10.48 5.96 9.08
N PRO A 224 10.29 4.67 9.40
CA PRO A 224 10.01 4.22 10.77
C PRO A 224 11.05 4.70 11.80
N TRP A 225 10.60 5.00 13.01
CA TRP A 225 11.44 5.37 14.16
C TRP A 225 11.44 4.23 15.17
N VAL A 226 12.60 3.59 15.35
CA VAL A 226 12.75 2.34 16.11
C VAL A 226 13.93 2.41 17.06
N GLY A 227 13.71 2.19 18.35
CA GLY A 227 14.76 2.13 19.37
C GLY A 227 14.44 2.88 20.67
N ALA A 228 15.42 2.96 21.56
CA ALA A 228 15.31 3.72 22.80
C ALA A 228 15.23 5.22 22.48
N VAL A 229 14.41 5.95 23.24
CA VAL A 229 14.33 7.41 23.10
C VAL A 229 15.37 8.04 24.05
N PRO A 230 16.39 8.75 23.53
CA PRO A 230 17.43 9.37 24.35
C PRO A 230 16.88 10.42 25.31
N GLU A 231 17.52 10.59 26.48
CA GLU A 231 17.11 11.58 27.49
C GLU A 231 17.07 13.00 26.94
N GLU A 232 18.05 13.38 26.10
CA GLU A 232 18.09 14.71 25.47
C GLU A 232 16.92 14.99 24.51
N LEU A 233 16.20 13.95 24.11
CA LEU A 233 15.02 14.03 23.23
C LEU A 233 13.71 13.92 24.03
N GLY A 234 13.79 14.02 25.37
CA GLY A 234 12.64 13.87 26.26
C GLY A 234 12.29 12.41 26.56
N GLY A 235 13.20 11.48 26.25
CA GLY A 235 13.07 10.08 26.61
C GLY A 235 13.72 9.76 27.95
N GLY A 236 14.35 8.59 28.02
CA GLY A 236 14.99 8.09 29.24
C GLY A 236 14.74 6.61 29.46
N LYS A 237 15.16 6.12 30.63
CA LYS A 237 15.13 4.70 30.97
C LYS A 237 13.71 4.13 30.81
N GLY A 238 13.56 3.18 29.90
CA GLY A 238 12.32 2.45 29.66
C GLY A 238 11.39 3.06 28.63
N LEU A 239 11.73 4.22 28.02
CA LEU A 239 10.98 4.75 26.88
C LEU A 239 11.58 4.28 25.56
N TRP A 240 10.75 3.63 24.75
CA TRP A 240 11.09 3.09 23.44
C TRP A 240 10.05 3.51 22.42
N ILE A 241 10.46 3.62 21.16
CA ILE A 241 9.57 3.95 20.04
C ILE A 241 9.69 2.88 18.95
N CYS A 242 8.56 2.58 18.33
CA CYS A 242 8.42 1.75 17.14
C CYS A 242 7.18 2.28 16.41
N ALA A 243 7.33 3.38 15.68
CA ALA A 243 6.23 4.16 15.13
C ALA A 243 6.64 4.96 13.89
N GLY A 244 5.71 5.72 13.30
CA GLY A 244 6.00 6.60 12.17
C GLY A 244 6.24 5.82 10.87
N PHE A 245 5.42 4.80 10.62
CA PHE A 245 5.55 3.91 9.47
C PHE A 245 5.14 4.53 8.13
N THR A 246 4.55 5.73 8.14
CA THR A 246 4.31 6.55 6.94
C THR A 246 3.56 5.80 5.84
N GLY A 247 2.51 5.05 6.22
CA GLY A 247 1.72 4.25 5.26
C GLY A 247 2.25 2.84 4.99
N HIS A 248 3.48 2.51 5.40
CA HIS A 248 4.13 1.21 5.17
C HIS A 248 4.22 0.36 6.46
N GLY A 249 3.16 0.39 7.27
CA GLY A 249 3.14 -0.30 8.57
C GLY A 249 3.24 -1.82 8.43
N MET A 250 2.50 -2.43 7.51
CA MET A 250 2.48 -3.89 7.38
C MET A 250 3.82 -4.53 6.98
N PRO A 251 4.58 -4.00 5.99
CA PRO A 251 5.92 -4.53 5.75
C PRO A 251 6.86 -4.22 6.92
N ASN A 252 6.79 -3.04 7.53
CA ASN A 252 7.85 -2.64 8.46
C ASN A 252 7.60 -3.05 9.92
N ALA A 253 6.35 -3.09 10.38
CA ALA A 253 6.02 -3.15 11.79
C ALA A 253 6.51 -4.43 12.47
N THR A 254 6.36 -5.61 11.85
CA THR A 254 6.78 -6.87 12.47
C THR A 254 8.30 -6.94 12.65
N GLY A 255 9.05 -6.60 11.60
CA GLY A 255 10.52 -6.56 11.66
C GLY A 255 11.01 -5.52 12.67
N CYS A 256 10.44 -4.31 12.63
CA CYS A 256 10.76 -3.25 13.57
C CYS A 256 10.39 -3.61 15.02
N ALA A 257 9.26 -4.30 15.23
CA ALA A 257 8.84 -4.77 16.55
C ALA A 257 9.77 -5.85 17.10
N LYS A 258 10.18 -6.82 16.28
CA LYS A 258 11.22 -7.79 16.65
C LYS A 258 12.51 -7.07 17.04
N ALA A 259 12.98 -6.15 16.20
CA ALA A 259 14.21 -5.41 16.42
C ALA A 259 14.17 -4.57 17.72
N VAL A 260 13.09 -3.84 17.99
CA VAL A 260 13.00 -3.03 19.21
C VAL A 260 12.97 -3.91 20.47
N VAL A 261 12.31 -5.07 20.42
CA VAL A 261 12.32 -6.04 21.53
C VAL A 261 13.71 -6.63 21.74
N GLU A 262 14.44 -6.94 20.67
CA GLU A 262 15.83 -7.39 20.76
C GLU A 262 16.75 -6.34 21.41
N LEU A 263 16.59 -5.06 21.04
CA LEU A 263 17.30 -3.96 21.69
C LEU A 263 16.91 -3.85 23.18
N MET A 264 15.63 -4.02 23.53
CA MET A 264 15.18 -4.04 24.93
C MET A 264 15.79 -5.18 25.74
N LEU A 265 16.09 -6.31 25.10
CA LEU A 265 16.74 -7.47 25.70
C LEU A 265 18.28 -7.33 25.77
N GLY A 266 18.83 -6.19 25.33
CA GLY A 266 20.26 -5.87 25.44
C GLY A 266 21.11 -6.32 24.24
N LYS A 267 20.49 -6.71 23.12
CA LYS A 267 21.25 -6.90 21.86
C LYS A 267 21.64 -5.54 21.29
N GLU A 268 22.78 -5.45 20.63
CA GLU A 268 23.32 -4.19 20.11
C GLU A 268 23.91 -4.33 18.69
N GLY A 269 24.06 -3.20 18.00
CA GLY A 269 24.73 -3.13 16.70
C GLY A 269 24.12 -4.07 15.65
N GLU A 270 25.01 -4.84 15.02
CA GLU A 270 24.71 -5.81 13.96
C GLU A 270 24.02 -7.10 14.46
N GLU A 271 23.88 -7.28 15.78
CA GLU A 271 23.09 -8.40 16.33
C GLU A 271 21.58 -8.22 16.12
N VAL A 272 21.17 -6.99 15.79
CA VAL A 272 19.78 -6.61 15.54
C VAL A 272 19.63 -6.21 14.08
N ASP A 273 18.81 -6.97 13.35
CA ASP A 273 18.42 -6.69 11.97
C ASP A 273 17.49 -5.47 11.92
N LEU A 274 18.09 -4.29 11.95
CA LEU A 274 17.41 -3.00 11.90
C LEU A 274 18.25 -2.01 11.08
N PRO A 275 17.72 -1.54 9.92
CA PRO A 275 18.39 -0.54 9.11
C PRO A 275 18.80 0.68 9.93
N SER A 276 20.04 1.16 9.73
CA SER A 276 20.56 2.32 10.45
C SER A 276 19.67 3.56 10.28
N VAL A 277 19.04 3.70 9.12
CA VAL A 277 18.08 4.76 8.80
C VAL A 277 16.79 4.72 9.64
N HIS A 278 16.47 3.58 10.27
CA HIS A 278 15.33 3.42 11.17
C HIS A 278 15.68 3.65 12.64
N ARG A 279 16.97 3.64 12.99
CA ARG A 279 17.40 3.78 14.37
C ARG A 279 17.14 5.19 14.87
N VAL A 280 16.66 5.30 16.10
CA VAL A 280 16.56 6.58 16.80
C VAL A 280 17.97 7.07 17.12
N GLY A 281 18.23 8.35 16.83
CA GLY A 281 19.51 8.99 17.15
C GLY A 281 19.42 10.49 17.04
N ARG A 282 20.30 11.20 17.76
CA ARG A 282 20.36 12.67 17.75
C ARG A 282 20.50 13.22 16.34
N GLU A 283 21.47 12.71 15.58
CA GLU A 283 21.72 13.17 14.21
C GLU A 283 20.50 12.98 13.30
N ARG A 284 19.76 11.88 13.47
CA ARG A 284 18.54 11.64 12.71
C ARG A 284 17.46 12.66 13.06
N VAL A 285 17.29 12.98 14.35
CA VAL A 285 16.36 14.04 14.79
C VAL A 285 16.75 15.39 14.19
N GLU A 286 18.03 15.74 14.24
CA GLU A 286 18.52 17.00 13.67
C GLU A 286 18.25 17.07 12.17
N ARG A 287 18.57 16.01 11.42
CA ARG A 287 18.24 15.93 9.99
C ARG A 287 16.73 16.02 9.73
N ALA A 288 15.92 15.26 10.46
CA ALA A 288 14.47 15.26 10.28
C ALA A 288 13.88 16.66 10.54
N ARG A 289 14.36 17.38 11.56
CA ARG A 289 13.88 18.73 11.90
C ARG A 289 14.17 19.80 10.85
N VAL A 290 15.14 19.58 9.96
CA VAL A 290 15.39 20.47 8.80
C VAL A 290 14.28 20.33 7.75
N GLY A 291 13.62 19.17 7.68
CA GLY A 291 12.49 18.94 6.79
C GLY A 291 11.24 19.70 7.22
N ASP A 292 10.34 19.89 6.25
CA ASP A 292 9.00 20.43 6.47
C ASP A 292 8.25 19.63 7.54
N GLU A 293 7.34 20.28 8.27
CA GLU A 293 6.41 19.54 9.12
C GLU A 293 5.53 18.62 8.26
N VAL A 294 5.02 17.53 8.83
CA VAL A 294 4.23 16.54 8.06
C VAL A 294 3.11 17.21 7.30
N ARG A 295 2.35 18.11 7.94
CA ARG A 295 1.28 18.89 7.29
C ARG A 295 1.77 19.70 6.09
N GLU A 296 2.92 20.38 6.20
CA GLU A 296 3.45 21.21 5.12
C GLU A 296 4.00 20.37 3.97
N ALA A 297 4.66 19.25 4.30
CA ALA A 297 5.09 18.27 3.31
C ALA A 297 3.88 17.65 2.58
N ASP A 298 2.81 17.35 3.32
CA ASP A 298 1.55 16.83 2.79
C ASP A 298 0.90 17.81 1.80
N LEU A 299 0.80 19.09 2.16
CA LEU A 299 0.29 20.15 1.28
C LEU A 299 1.12 20.34 0.02
N LYS A 300 2.42 20.01 0.06
CA LYS A 300 3.33 20.03 -1.10
C LYS A 300 3.26 18.75 -1.94
N GLY A 301 2.46 17.76 -1.53
CA GLY A 301 2.31 16.50 -2.24
C GLY A 301 3.42 15.48 -1.96
N PHE A 302 4.05 15.51 -0.77
CA PHE A 302 5.06 14.52 -0.38
C PHE A 302 4.46 13.26 0.27
N PHE A 303 3.19 13.31 0.70
CA PHE A 303 2.50 12.22 1.41
C PHE A 303 1.06 12.01 0.95
N VAL A 304 0.45 13.04 0.34
CA VAL A 304 -0.65 12.91 -0.63
C VAL A 304 -0.09 13.23 -1.99
#